data_AF-A0A7S3E0I3-F1
#
_entry.id   AF-A0A7S3E0I3-F1
#
_cell.length_a   1.000
_cell.length_b   1.000
_cell.length_c   1.000
_cell.angle_alpha   90.00
_cell.angle_beta   90.00
_cell.angle_gamma   90.00
#
_symmetry.space_group_name_H-M   'P 1'
#
loop_
_entity.id
_entity.type
_entity.pdbx_description
1 polymer ?
#
loop_
_entity_poly.entity_id
_entity_poly.type
_entity_poly.pdbx_seq_one_letter_code
_entity_poly.pdbx_strand_id
1 'polypeptide(L)'
;MVTLLSNGNAMGKVDAARTLAYISHLGEEETRLNSIVEAGVLPPLVTIMKDESATRDALFYASMLVARIAYKNEERTEAVLDGGAAGALVSIISRTETANVNANVKLQASRAIACIASSPSVKHREALILTGAVRPLEDMVNGSCERASKNASYAMHRLSSRERARWIRAHSPRKK
;
A
#
# COMPACT_ATOMS: atom_id res chain seq x y z
N MET A 1 11.11 -14.04 11.84
CA MET A 1 10.67 -12.66 11.54
C MET A 1 9.17 -12.59 11.29
N VAL A 2 8.61 -13.38 10.37
CA VAL A 2 7.15 -13.42 10.13
C VAL A 2 6.36 -13.76 11.41
N THR A 3 6.82 -14.73 12.20
CA THR A 3 6.21 -15.05 13.51
C THR A 3 6.18 -13.86 14.48
N LEU A 4 7.21 -12.99 14.45
CA LEU A 4 7.25 -11.78 15.30
C LEU A 4 6.30 -10.70 14.77
N LEU A 5 6.08 -10.60 13.45
CA LEU A 5 5.05 -9.72 12.90
C LEU A 5 3.65 -10.15 13.35
N SER A 6 3.39 -11.46 13.42
CA SER A 6 2.09 -11.99 13.83
C SER A 6 1.88 -11.90 15.35
N ASN A 7 2.83 -12.43 16.12
CA ASN A 7 2.62 -12.74 17.54
C ASN A 7 3.47 -11.87 18.49
N GLY A 8 4.31 -10.98 17.94
CA GLY A 8 5.13 -10.08 18.75
C GLY A 8 4.29 -9.03 19.48
N ASN A 9 4.83 -8.50 20.58
CA ASN A 9 4.32 -7.27 21.17
C ASN A 9 4.52 -6.08 20.20
N ALA A 10 4.00 -4.90 20.54
CA ALA A 10 4.08 -3.73 19.65
C ALA A 10 5.52 -3.42 19.17
N MET A 11 6.51 -3.53 20.07
CA MET A 11 7.92 -3.33 19.72
C MET A 11 8.45 -4.44 18.82
N GLY A 12 8.17 -5.70 19.13
CA GLY A 12 8.59 -6.85 18.32
C GLY A 12 8.04 -6.81 16.90
N LYS A 13 6.80 -6.32 16.72
CA LYS A 13 6.22 -6.08 15.39
C LYS A 13 6.96 -4.97 14.63
N VAL A 14 7.28 -3.86 15.31
CA VAL A 14 8.07 -2.75 14.73
C VAL A 14 9.46 -3.23 14.31
N ASP A 15 10.17 -3.94 15.20
CA ASP A 15 11.53 -4.40 14.95
C ASP A 15 11.58 -5.43 13.80
N ALA A 16 10.60 -6.32 13.73
CA ALA A 16 10.47 -7.25 12.63
C ALA A 16 10.17 -6.54 11.30
N ALA A 17 9.22 -5.60 11.29
CA ALA A 17 8.86 -4.84 10.09
C ALA A 17 10.04 -3.98 9.61
N ARG A 18 10.73 -3.29 10.52
CA ARG A 18 11.92 -2.49 10.24
C ARG A 18 13.03 -3.34 9.64
N THR A 19 13.35 -4.46 10.28
CA THR A 19 14.41 -5.36 9.84
C THR A 19 14.11 -5.91 8.44
N LEU A 20 12.89 -6.39 8.19
CA LEU A 20 12.51 -6.89 6.87
C LEU A 20 12.53 -5.80 5.80
N ALA A 21 12.08 -4.59 6.14
CA ALA A 21 12.12 -3.46 5.22
C ALA A 21 13.55 -2.98 4.93
N TYR A 22 14.50 -3.11 5.85
CA TYR A 22 15.91 -2.85 5.56
C TYR A 22 16.54 -3.98 4.76
N ILE A 23 16.30 -5.23 5.14
CA ILE A 23 16.81 -6.41 4.42
C ILE A 23 16.35 -6.39 2.96
N SER A 24 15.12 -5.93 2.65
CA SER A 24 14.67 -5.83 1.28
C SER A 24 15.58 -4.98 0.37
N HIS A 25 16.38 -4.06 0.93
CA HIS A 25 17.29 -3.17 0.20
C HIS A 25 18.71 -3.73 -0.03
N LEU A 26 19.06 -4.92 0.49
CA LEU A 26 20.45 -5.39 0.53
C LEU A 26 20.73 -6.56 -0.43
N GLY A 27 21.53 -6.41 -1.48
CA GLY A 27 21.93 -7.52 -2.38
C GLY A 27 20.91 -7.83 -3.50
N GLU A 28 20.94 -9.03 -4.08
CA GLU A 28 20.07 -9.45 -5.22
C GLU A 28 18.58 -9.31 -4.89
N GLU A 29 17.96 -8.22 -5.36
CA GLU A 29 16.64 -7.75 -4.91
C GLU A 29 15.51 -8.75 -5.17
N GLU A 30 15.56 -9.45 -6.31
CA GLU A 30 14.47 -10.29 -6.78
C GLU A 30 14.32 -11.59 -5.97
N THR A 31 15.38 -12.39 -5.85
CA THR A 31 15.38 -13.65 -5.10
C THR A 31 14.93 -13.44 -3.66
N ARG A 32 15.44 -12.39 -3.01
CA ARG A 32 15.14 -12.09 -1.60
C ARG A 32 13.70 -11.61 -1.39
N LEU A 33 13.19 -10.73 -2.26
CA LEU A 33 11.80 -10.30 -2.17
C LEU A 33 10.84 -11.47 -2.38
N ASN A 34 11.16 -12.39 -3.28
CA ASN A 34 10.39 -13.61 -3.49
C ASN A 34 10.41 -14.48 -2.23
N SER A 35 11.59 -14.75 -1.64
CA SER A 35 11.67 -15.50 -0.37
C SER A 35 10.92 -14.84 0.79
N ILE A 36 10.91 -13.51 0.86
CA ILE A 36 10.15 -12.76 1.87
C ILE A 36 8.63 -12.97 1.68
N VAL A 37 8.15 -12.95 0.42
CA VAL A 37 6.73 -13.20 0.11
C VAL A 37 6.36 -14.65 0.39
N GLU A 38 7.17 -15.62 -0.05
CA GLU A 38 6.99 -17.05 0.20
C GLU A 38 6.97 -17.39 1.69
N ALA A 39 7.74 -16.68 2.51
CA ALA A 39 7.69 -16.81 3.96
C ALA A 39 6.36 -16.35 4.60
N GLY A 40 5.42 -15.82 3.82
CA GLY A 40 4.09 -15.44 4.29
C GLY A 40 4.06 -14.08 4.99
N VAL A 41 4.87 -13.11 4.53
CA VAL A 41 4.95 -11.79 5.18
C VAL A 41 3.69 -10.95 5.01
N LEU A 42 2.94 -11.13 3.91
CA LEU A 42 1.85 -10.23 3.53
C LEU A 42 0.67 -10.21 4.53
N PRO A 43 0.12 -11.36 4.98
CA PRO A 43 -1.01 -11.32 5.92
C PRO A 43 -0.70 -10.58 7.23
N PRO A 44 0.44 -10.80 7.90
CA PRO A 44 0.81 -10.03 9.10
C PRO A 44 0.95 -8.52 8.84
N LEU A 45 1.52 -8.11 7.70
CA LEU A 45 1.61 -6.68 7.34
C LEU A 45 0.22 -6.06 7.15
N VAL A 46 -0.70 -6.78 6.53
CA VAL A 46 -2.09 -6.31 6.35
C VAL A 46 -2.80 -6.17 7.68
N THR A 47 -2.61 -7.11 8.61
CA THR A 47 -3.12 -7.00 9.98
C THR A 47 -2.59 -5.74 10.67
N ILE A 48 -1.28 -5.48 10.59
CA ILE A 48 -0.67 -4.26 11.15
C ILE A 48 -1.27 -2.99 10.52
N MET A 49 -1.45 -2.95 9.20
CA MET A 49 -1.97 -1.77 8.50
C MET A 49 -3.44 -1.49 8.80
N LYS A 50 -4.22 -2.52 9.13
CA LYS A 50 -5.63 -2.41 9.52
C LYS A 50 -5.84 -2.11 11.01
N ASP A 51 -4.83 -2.38 11.85
CA ASP A 51 -4.90 -2.15 13.28
C ASP A 51 -4.86 -0.64 13.59
N GLU A 52 -5.94 -0.12 14.16
CA GLU A 52 -6.04 1.30 14.48
C GLU A 52 -5.08 1.72 15.60
N SER A 53 -4.68 0.77 16.45
CA SER A 53 -3.75 0.94 17.56
C SER A 53 -2.29 0.74 17.15
N ALA A 54 -2.02 0.35 15.91
CA ALA A 54 -0.67 0.17 15.42
C ALA A 54 0.15 1.46 15.55
N THR A 55 1.40 1.30 15.98
CA THR A 55 2.32 2.42 16.15
C THR A 55 2.66 3.04 14.79
N ARG A 56 3.02 4.32 14.81
CA ARG A 56 3.50 5.04 13.61
C ARG A 56 4.59 4.27 12.86
N ASP A 57 5.57 3.76 13.59
CA ASP A 57 6.71 3.07 13.00
C ASP A 57 6.28 1.74 12.37
N ALA A 58 5.36 1.00 12.99
CA ALA A 58 4.83 -0.24 12.42
C ALA A 58 4.12 0.02 11.09
N LEU A 59 3.25 1.04 11.04
CA LEU A 59 2.55 1.44 9.82
C LEU A 59 3.52 1.91 8.73
N PHE A 60 4.53 2.69 9.11
CA PHE A 60 5.57 3.19 8.19
C PHE A 60 6.35 2.04 7.54
N TYR A 61 6.91 1.14 8.35
CA TYR A 61 7.74 0.04 7.83
C TYR A 61 6.91 -1.00 7.09
N ALA A 62 5.66 -1.27 7.52
CA ALA A 62 4.75 -2.15 6.80
C ALA A 62 4.44 -1.60 5.40
N SER A 63 4.06 -0.33 5.31
CA SER A 63 3.78 0.33 4.02
C SER A 63 5.01 0.37 3.12
N MET A 64 6.19 0.64 3.69
CA MET A 64 7.46 0.66 2.94
C MET A 64 7.83 -0.71 2.38
N LEU A 65 7.64 -1.79 3.16
CA LEU A 65 7.91 -3.15 2.71
C LEU A 65 6.93 -3.57 1.60
N VAL A 66 5.65 -3.25 1.72
CA VAL A 66 4.67 -3.52 0.65
C VAL A 66 5.02 -2.76 -0.63
N ALA A 67 5.45 -1.50 -0.53
CA ALA A 67 5.93 -0.73 -1.68
C ALA A 67 7.10 -1.42 -2.39
N ARG A 68 8.02 -2.01 -1.63
CA ARG A 68 9.17 -2.75 -2.17
C ARG A 68 8.76 -4.04 -2.85
N ILE A 69 7.88 -4.82 -2.22
CA ILE A 69 7.36 -6.07 -2.80
C ILE A 69 6.69 -5.79 -4.15
N ALA A 70 5.82 -4.79 -4.23
CA ALA A 70 5.09 -4.44 -5.46
C ALA A 70 5.94 -3.71 -6.52
N TYR A 71 7.17 -3.29 -6.21
CA TYR A 71 7.95 -2.47 -7.13
C TYR A 71 8.43 -3.28 -8.34
N LYS A 72 7.95 -2.90 -9.54
CA LYS A 72 8.39 -3.42 -10.84
C LYS A 72 8.35 -4.94 -11.01
N ASN A 73 7.46 -5.63 -10.29
CA ASN A 73 7.27 -7.08 -10.46
C ASN A 73 5.78 -7.42 -10.39
N GLU A 74 5.28 -8.07 -11.45
CA GLU A 74 3.85 -8.33 -11.63
C GLU A 74 3.33 -9.39 -10.68
N GLU A 75 4.03 -10.52 -10.54
CA GLU A 75 3.65 -11.63 -9.63
C GLU A 75 3.61 -11.18 -8.17
N ARG A 76 4.60 -10.40 -7.72
CA ARG A 76 4.59 -9.82 -6.37
C ARG A 76 3.51 -8.76 -6.21
N THR A 77 3.16 -8.03 -7.26
CA THR A 77 2.02 -7.10 -7.23
C THR A 77 0.70 -7.86 -7.08
N GLU A 78 0.55 -8.97 -7.80
CA GLU A 78 -0.61 -9.87 -7.68
C GLU A 78 -0.72 -10.41 -6.25
N ALA A 79 0.38 -10.91 -5.67
CA ALA A 79 0.39 -11.36 -4.28
C ALA A 79 0.00 -10.25 -3.28
N VAL A 80 0.44 -9.00 -3.50
CA VAL A 80 0.06 -7.83 -2.68
C VAL A 80 -1.43 -7.52 -2.80
N LEU A 81 -2.02 -7.68 -3.98
CA LEU A 81 -3.45 -7.49 -4.22
C LEU A 81 -4.28 -8.60 -3.56
N ASP A 82 -3.90 -9.85 -3.78
CA ASP A 82 -4.57 -11.04 -3.22
C ASP A 82 -4.49 -11.07 -1.70
N GLY A 83 -3.38 -10.61 -1.13
CA GLY A 83 -3.22 -10.44 0.31
C GLY A 83 -4.10 -9.33 0.90
N GLY A 84 -4.75 -8.51 0.08
CA GLY A 84 -5.62 -7.41 0.51
C GLY A 84 -4.86 -6.17 1.00
N ALA A 85 -3.57 -6.06 0.69
CA ALA A 85 -2.74 -4.94 1.14
C ALA A 85 -3.14 -3.63 0.48
N ALA A 86 -3.61 -3.64 -0.77
CA ALA A 86 -4.10 -2.44 -1.45
C ALA A 86 -5.23 -1.75 -0.66
N GLY A 87 -6.23 -2.50 -0.18
CA GLY A 87 -7.32 -1.93 0.63
C GLY A 87 -6.84 -1.38 1.97
N ALA A 88 -5.87 -2.04 2.61
CA ALA A 88 -5.28 -1.57 3.86
C ALA A 88 -4.51 -0.25 3.67
N LEU A 89 -3.76 -0.12 2.57
CA LEU A 89 -3.07 1.12 2.22
C LEU A 89 -4.04 2.26 1.91
N VAL A 90 -5.13 1.98 1.20
CA VAL A 90 -6.19 2.95 0.92
C VAL A 90 -6.84 3.44 2.21
N SER A 91 -7.08 2.54 3.17
CA SER A 91 -7.55 2.92 4.50
C SER A 91 -6.59 3.89 5.19
N ILE A 92 -5.27 3.59 5.22
CA ILE A 92 -4.25 4.46 5.84
C ILE A 92 -4.27 5.88 5.25
N ILE A 93 -4.32 6.03 3.93
CA ILE A 93 -4.30 7.37 3.31
C ILE A 93 -5.60 8.15 3.57
N SER A 94 -6.72 7.44 3.80
CA SER A 94 -8.03 8.00 4.09
C SER A 94 -8.20 8.42 5.56
N ARG A 95 -7.39 7.89 6.47
CA ARG A 95 -7.48 8.21 7.91
C ARG A 95 -7.14 9.68 8.16
N THR A 96 -7.82 10.28 9.14
CA THR A 96 -7.43 11.60 9.67
C THR A 96 -6.03 11.53 10.27
N GLU A 97 -5.29 12.64 10.22
CA GLU A 97 -3.95 12.66 10.80
C GLU A 97 -4.03 12.54 12.32
N THR A 98 -3.19 11.67 12.86
CA THR A 98 -3.08 11.39 14.30
C THR A 98 -1.59 11.23 14.65
N ALA A 99 -1.28 11.05 15.95
CA ALA A 99 0.09 10.75 16.37
C ALA A 99 0.66 9.48 15.67
N ASN A 100 -0.20 8.49 15.38
CA ASN A 100 0.19 7.24 14.74
C ASN A 100 0.13 7.33 13.20
N VAL A 101 -0.81 8.07 12.63
CA VAL A 101 -0.95 8.24 11.17
C VAL A 101 -0.62 9.68 10.80
N ASN A 102 0.66 9.96 10.53
CA ASN A 102 1.12 11.29 10.12
C ASN A 102 1.49 11.32 8.61
N ALA A 103 1.91 12.49 8.13
CA ALA A 103 2.31 12.70 6.74
C ALA A 103 3.37 11.68 6.24
N ASN A 104 4.30 11.24 7.08
CA ASN A 104 5.32 10.26 6.68
C ASN A 104 4.74 8.86 6.46
N VAL A 105 3.78 8.44 7.30
CA VAL A 105 3.05 7.17 7.10
C VAL A 105 2.22 7.25 5.82
N LYS A 106 1.47 8.33 5.63
CA LYS A 106 0.69 8.57 4.41
C LYS A 106 1.55 8.62 3.14
N LEU A 107 2.77 9.17 3.23
CA LEU A 107 3.74 9.18 2.15
C LEU A 107 4.19 7.75 1.76
N GLN A 108 4.48 6.89 2.72
CA GLN A 108 4.84 5.50 2.42
C GLN A 108 3.64 4.72 1.88
N ALA A 109 2.46 4.93 2.43
CA ALA A 109 1.25 4.28 1.93
C ALA A 109 0.92 4.69 0.49
N SER A 110 1.02 5.99 0.18
CA SER A 110 0.81 6.49 -1.19
C SER A 110 1.89 6.01 -2.15
N ARG A 111 3.14 5.87 -1.69
CA ARG A 111 4.23 5.26 -2.47
C ARG A 111 3.90 3.80 -2.81
N ALA A 112 3.41 3.02 -1.86
CA ALA A 112 3.03 1.63 -2.10
C ALA A 112 1.89 1.52 -3.13
N ILE A 113 0.88 2.38 -3.01
CA ILE A 113 -0.23 2.47 -3.98
C ILE A 113 0.30 2.84 -5.38
N ALA A 114 1.24 3.79 -5.47
CA ALA A 114 1.88 4.16 -6.74
C ALA A 114 2.68 3.00 -7.35
N CYS A 115 3.36 2.19 -6.54
CA CYS A 115 4.04 0.97 -7.03
C CYS A 115 3.05 -0.04 -7.59
N ILE A 116 1.94 -0.32 -6.90
CA ILE A 116 0.87 -1.20 -7.41
C ILE A 116 0.30 -0.65 -8.73
N ALA A 117 -0.03 0.64 -8.78
CA ALA A 117 -0.56 1.29 -9.98
C ALA A 117 0.45 1.34 -11.15
N SER A 118 1.75 1.24 -10.87
CA SER A 118 2.80 1.18 -11.88
C SER A 118 2.85 -0.13 -12.67
N SER A 119 2.16 -1.17 -12.17
CA SER A 119 2.04 -2.45 -12.87
C SER A 119 1.47 -2.27 -14.29
N PRO A 120 2.01 -2.98 -15.29
CA PRO A 120 1.48 -2.94 -16.65
C PRO A 120 0.09 -3.59 -16.75
N SER A 121 -0.21 -4.54 -15.86
CA SER A 121 -1.47 -5.28 -15.82
C SER A 121 -2.69 -4.37 -15.61
N VAL A 122 -3.65 -4.47 -16.53
CA VAL A 122 -4.96 -3.82 -16.42
C VAL A 122 -5.73 -4.36 -15.22
N LYS A 123 -5.66 -5.67 -14.97
CA LYS A 123 -6.35 -6.32 -13.85
C LYS A 123 -5.90 -5.76 -12.51
N HIS A 124 -4.59 -5.51 -12.36
CA HIS A 124 -4.05 -4.92 -11.13
C HIS A 124 -4.58 -3.51 -10.86
N ARG A 125 -4.71 -2.70 -11.91
CA ARG A 125 -5.28 -1.35 -11.79
C ARG A 125 -6.79 -1.39 -11.51
N GLU A 126 -7.52 -2.28 -12.15
CA GLU A 126 -8.94 -2.50 -11.87
C GLU A 126 -9.15 -2.98 -10.42
N ALA A 127 -8.34 -3.92 -9.94
CA ALA A 127 -8.35 -4.36 -8.54
C ALA A 127 -8.08 -3.19 -7.58
N LEU A 128 -7.10 -2.34 -7.87
CA LEU A 128 -6.82 -1.15 -7.07
C LEU A 128 -8.00 -0.16 -7.08
N ILE A 129 -8.69 0.03 -8.21
CA ILE A 129 -9.90 0.85 -8.27
C ILE A 129 -11.03 0.26 -7.41
N LEU A 130 -11.20 -1.06 -7.41
CA LEU A 130 -12.21 -1.76 -6.61
C LEU A 130 -11.98 -1.60 -5.10
N THR A 131 -10.76 -1.28 -4.66
CA THR A 131 -10.49 -0.94 -3.25
C THR A 131 -11.00 0.45 -2.84
N GLY A 132 -11.53 1.24 -3.78
CA GLY A 132 -12.00 2.60 -3.52
C GLY A 132 -10.89 3.66 -3.55
N ALA A 133 -9.72 3.35 -4.11
CA ALA A 133 -8.53 4.21 -4.10
C ALA A 133 -8.73 5.59 -4.75
N VAL A 134 -9.71 5.76 -5.65
CA VAL A 134 -9.84 6.97 -6.49
C VAL A 134 -10.05 8.24 -5.65
N ARG A 135 -11.03 8.25 -4.73
CA ARG A 135 -11.33 9.46 -3.93
C ARG A 135 -10.20 9.82 -2.95
N PRO A 136 -9.66 8.87 -2.16
CA PRO A 136 -8.54 9.18 -1.25
C PRO A 136 -7.29 9.68 -1.98
N LEU A 137 -7.02 9.17 -3.18
CA LEU A 137 -5.91 9.68 -3.99
C LEU A 137 -6.19 11.09 -4.52
N GLU A 138 -7.42 11.38 -4.94
CA GLU A 138 -7.84 12.74 -5.34
C GLU A 138 -7.69 13.75 -4.21
N ASP A 139 -8.16 13.42 -3.01
CA ASP A 139 -8.01 14.25 -1.82
C ASP A 139 -6.52 14.49 -1.49
N MET A 140 -5.69 13.46 -1.63
CA MET A 140 -4.25 13.55 -1.38
C MET A 140 -3.50 14.39 -2.43
N VAL A 141 -3.94 14.37 -3.69
CA VAL A 141 -3.39 15.25 -4.74
C VAL A 141 -3.60 16.71 -4.37
N ASN A 142 -4.77 17.04 -3.83
CA ASN A 142 -5.15 18.38 -3.39
C ASN A 142 -4.61 18.75 -1.99
N GLY A 143 -3.89 17.84 -1.33
CA GLY A 143 -3.30 18.05 -0.02
C GLY A 143 -2.02 18.88 -0.04
N SER A 144 -1.57 19.30 1.14
CA SER A 144 -0.39 20.17 1.32
C SER A 144 0.96 19.42 1.27
N CYS A 145 0.98 18.09 1.33
CA CYS A 145 2.22 17.31 1.29
C CYS A 145 2.66 17.04 -0.16
N GLU A 146 3.63 17.83 -0.66
CA GLU A 146 4.11 17.75 -2.05
C GLU A 146 4.53 16.32 -2.47
N ARG A 147 5.29 15.62 -1.63
CA ARG A 147 5.79 14.27 -1.95
C ARG A 147 4.66 13.25 -2.05
N ALA A 148 3.68 13.33 -1.14
CA ALA A 148 2.52 12.44 -1.17
C ALA A 148 1.60 12.77 -2.36
N SER A 149 1.41 14.06 -2.66
CA SER A 149 0.67 14.54 -3.83
C SER A 149 1.29 14.04 -5.15
N LYS A 150 2.62 14.03 -5.28
CA LYS A 150 3.32 13.46 -6.46
C LYS A 150 3.04 11.96 -6.63
N ASN A 151 3.11 11.16 -5.57
CA ASN A 151 2.78 9.73 -5.63
C ASN A 151 1.30 9.52 -6.00
N ALA A 152 0.40 10.29 -5.38
CA ALA A 152 -1.03 10.19 -5.64
C ALA A 152 -1.37 10.59 -7.08
N SER A 153 -0.74 11.66 -7.60
CA SER A 153 -0.88 12.11 -8.98
C SER A 153 -0.42 11.04 -9.97
N TYR A 154 0.73 10.41 -9.69
CA TYR A 154 1.22 9.30 -10.50
C TYR A 154 0.25 8.12 -10.51
N ALA A 155 -0.19 7.67 -9.33
CA ALA A 155 -1.17 6.60 -9.22
C ALA A 155 -2.45 6.95 -9.99
N MET A 156 -2.99 8.14 -9.79
CA MET A 156 -4.18 8.63 -10.49
C MET A 156 -4.00 8.66 -12.01
N HIS A 157 -2.85 9.13 -12.50
CA HIS A 157 -2.55 9.11 -13.93
C HIS A 157 -2.59 7.69 -14.50
N ARG A 158 -1.97 6.72 -13.80
CA ARG A 158 -1.98 5.31 -14.19
C ARG A 158 -3.39 4.70 -14.17
N LEU A 159 -4.26 5.20 -13.29
CA LEU A 159 -5.67 4.78 -13.20
C LEU A 159 -6.61 5.52 -14.20
N SER A 160 -6.11 6.45 -15.02
CA SER A 160 -6.90 7.21 -16.03
C SER A 160 -6.58 6.76 -17.47
N SER A 161 -7.51 6.70 -18.43
CA SER A 161 -8.85 7.31 -18.59
C SER A 161 -10.00 6.32 -18.91
N ARG A 162 -9.73 5.08 -19.35
CA ARG A 162 -10.78 4.08 -19.65
C ARG A 162 -11.36 3.40 -18.39
N GLU A 163 -10.57 3.27 -17.33
CA GLU A 163 -10.94 2.52 -16.13
C GLU A 163 -11.74 3.41 -15.15
N ARG A 164 -11.30 4.65 -14.94
CA ARG A 164 -12.04 5.67 -14.16
C ARG A 164 -13.45 5.93 -14.70
N ALA A 165 -13.60 6.06 -16.02
CA ALA A 165 -14.90 6.25 -16.67
C ALA A 165 -15.80 5.00 -16.59
N ARG A 166 -15.24 3.79 -16.54
CA ARG A 166 -16.01 2.55 -16.33
C ARG A 166 -16.52 2.47 -14.90
N TRP A 167 -15.70 2.78 -13.90
CA TRP A 167 -16.11 2.77 -12.49
C TRP A 167 -17.19 3.81 -12.20
N ILE A 168 -17.02 5.07 -12.66
CA ILE A 168 -18.03 6.13 -12.49
C ILE A 168 -19.36 5.72 -13.12
N ARG A 169 -19.34 5.13 -14.33
CA ARG A 169 -20.57 4.64 -14.98
C ARG A 169 -21.25 3.49 -14.25
N ALA A 170 -20.47 2.59 -13.63
CA ALA A 170 -21.01 1.44 -12.90
C ALA A 170 -21.54 1.79 -11.50
N HIS A 171 -21.04 2.85 -10.86
CA HIS A 171 -21.33 3.17 -9.46
C HIS A 171 -21.88 4.59 -9.21
N SER A 172 -22.17 5.36 -10.26
CA SER A 172 -22.90 6.63 -10.09
C SER A 172 -24.37 6.33 -9.79
N PRO A 173 -24.95 6.87 -8.71
CA PRO A 173 -26.37 6.71 -8.45
C PRO A 173 -27.14 7.35 -9.61
N ARG A 174 -27.98 6.55 -10.30
CA ARG A 174 -28.90 7.07 -11.32
C ARG A 174 -29.69 8.21 -10.69
N LYS A 175 -29.44 9.45 -11.12
CA LYS A 175 -30.33 10.57 -10.82
C LYS A 175 -31.68 10.19 -11.44
N LYS A 176 -32.65 9.86 -10.59
CA LYS A 176 -34.05 9.82 -10.95
C LYS A 176 -34.56 11.25 -11.07
#